data_AF-A0A355AIJ0-F1
#
_entry.id   AF-A0A355AIJ0-F1
#
_cell.length_a   1.000
_cell.length_b   1.000
_cell.length_c   1.000
_cell.angle_alpha   90.00
_cell.angle_beta   90.00
_cell.angle_gamma   90.00
#
_symmetry.space_group_name_H-M   'P 1'
#
loop_
_entity.id
_entity.type
_entity.pdbx_description
1 polymer ?
#
loop_
_entity_poly.entity_id
_entity_poly.type
_entity_poly.pdbx_seq_one_letter_code
_entity_poly.pdbx_strand_id
1 'polypeptide(L)'
;MAVLVPQKNEPTDQRQSGSQVCGKAWITQSCLLQGIVVLFVFWTPRQAPAQENAPGQDVTIALSDGDSVRGKLVSLDDENITVSETPKTPLSTTAIKIASVREIIVASRSINSTKPMIGFVDGSYFRTDTISTDDSKAFLSIGNSTLEVPRDTVHWIAFKESQQGSPNTYKWLEEIPENPAADIIAIKRDATWQFIECAITQITPENVVVLLDGESIPVKRSKISGICWLRPGEKPGKGMEPNARDILLHSPQGQIRCRKIIWNGDLHHWEITVASNKGNFIIHLPADALSSIDYTFGRHIDLTRRPPANSKTDPYFGGLADDATLLEYFAPRSITTPDGETQGPSIPALLIHPRTEITWTIPADSRRFQASFSTAKNSVSPTVVMIQIDNSEVFQTVLGNSEETRTSDQPLSVDIALDGGKQLKIIVDFLKTPLDTTEEKTFVSLLSGPIQVKNPRIER
;
A
#
# COMPACT_ATOMS: atom_id res chain seq x y z
N MET A 1 -45.98 35.56 -11.52
CA MET A 1 -46.88 35.26 -10.38
C MET A 1 -46.07 35.40 -9.10
N ALA A 2 -46.49 36.26 -8.19
CA ALA A 2 -45.90 36.41 -6.86
C ALA A 2 -47.02 36.28 -5.84
N VAL A 3 -46.76 35.62 -4.71
CA VAL A 3 -47.68 35.55 -3.58
C VAL A 3 -46.87 35.91 -2.33
N LEU A 4 -47.26 37.02 -1.70
CA LEU A 4 -46.73 37.51 -0.44
C LEU A 4 -47.52 36.93 0.76
N VAL A 5 -47.04 37.35 1.96
CA VAL A 5 -47.79 37.72 3.19
C VAL A 5 -47.70 36.68 4.33
N PRO A 6 -47.53 37.05 5.63
CA PRO A 6 -47.09 38.32 6.25
C PRO A 6 -45.91 38.21 7.26
N GLN A 7 -45.33 39.36 7.65
CA GLN A 7 -44.65 39.54 8.95
C GLN A 7 -45.66 39.78 10.08
N LYS A 8 -45.27 39.57 11.35
CA LYS A 8 -45.96 40.12 12.52
C LYS A 8 -44.97 40.66 13.55
N ASN A 9 -45.32 41.78 14.17
CA ASN A 9 -44.44 42.64 14.98
C ASN A 9 -44.23 42.17 16.43
N GLU A 10 -43.25 42.81 17.07
CA GLU A 10 -42.90 42.77 18.50
C GLU A 10 -44.07 43.16 19.45
N PRO A 11 -43.86 43.08 20.77
CA PRO A 11 -43.46 44.31 21.45
C PRO A 11 -42.23 44.19 22.37
N THR A 12 -41.54 45.32 22.49
CA THR A 12 -40.47 45.62 23.44
C THR A 12 -40.97 45.62 24.88
N ASP A 13 -40.13 45.23 25.85
CA ASP A 13 -40.29 45.71 27.24
C ASP A 13 -38.94 46.07 27.87
N GLN A 14 -38.92 47.17 28.62
CA GLN A 14 -37.71 47.76 29.19
C GLN A 14 -37.52 47.32 30.65
N ARG A 15 -36.27 47.09 31.06
CA ARG A 15 -35.92 47.30 32.47
C ARG A 15 -34.51 47.85 32.66
N GLN A 16 -34.46 49.13 33.01
CA GLN A 16 -33.28 49.75 33.62
C GLN A 16 -33.10 49.24 35.06
N SER A 17 -31.86 49.07 35.48
CA SER A 17 -31.45 49.29 36.87
C SER A 17 -29.99 49.74 36.88
N GLY A 18 -29.73 50.91 37.43
CA GLY A 18 -28.38 51.47 37.57
C GLY A 18 -27.88 51.37 39.01
N SER A 19 -26.56 51.42 39.21
CA SER A 19 -25.98 51.60 40.54
C SER A 19 -24.62 52.32 40.50
N GLN A 20 -24.52 53.37 41.34
CA GLN A 20 -23.42 54.31 41.53
C GLN A 20 -23.10 54.42 43.04
N VAL A 21 -21.93 54.86 43.51
CA VAL A 21 -20.69 55.33 42.84
C VAL A 21 -19.50 55.04 43.76
N CYS A 22 -18.30 54.70 43.24
CA CYS A 22 -17.05 55.15 43.88
C CYS A 22 -15.79 54.97 43.03
N GLY A 23 -15.00 56.03 42.90
CA GLY A 23 -13.62 55.97 42.40
C GLY A 23 -12.70 56.85 43.25
N LYS A 24 -11.39 56.72 43.03
CA LYS A 24 -10.32 57.69 43.34
C LYS A 24 -9.07 57.21 42.60
N ALA A 25 -8.66 57.89 41.53
CA ALA A 25 -7.92 59.15 41.49
C ALA A 25 -6.41 58.91 41.45
N TRP A 26 -5.79 59.17 40.30
CA TRP A 26 -4.35 59.33 40.13
C TRP A 26 -4.09 60.77 39.71
N ILE A 27 -3.22 61.45 40.46
CA ILE A 27 -2.85 62.85 40.22
C ILE A 27 -1.55 62.87 39.43
N THR A 28 -1.54 63.59 38.31
CA THR A 28 -0.32 63.96 37.59
C THR A 28 0.38 65.12 38.26
N GLN A 29 1.70 65.03 38.45
CA GLN A 29 2.52 66.23 38.68
C GLN A 29 3.90 66.06 38.03
N SER A 30 4.40 67.15 37.43
CA SER A 30 5.64 67.20 36.66
C SER A 30 6.59 68.22 37.26
N CYS A 31 7.90 67.94 37.26
CA CYS A 31 9.04 68.88 37.29
C CYS A 31 10.32 68.05 37.08
N LEU A 32 11.01 68.18 35.95
CA LEU A 32 12.03 69.19 35.60
C LEU A 32 13.48 68.81 36.00
N LEU A 33 14.25 68.44 34.96
CA LEU A 33 15.63 68.87 34.68
C LEU A 33 16.74 68.58 35.73
N GLN A 34 17.60 67.61 35.42
CA GLN A 34 19.05 67.84 35.27
C GLN A 34 19.72 66.66 34.53
N GLY A 35 20.74 66.97 33.71
CA GLY A 35 21.38 65.98 32.84
C GLY A 35 22.51 65.22 33.52
N ILE A 36 22.58 63.91 33.27
CA ILE A 36 23.79 63.10 33.48
C ILE A 36 24.04 62.33 32.18
N VAL A 37 25.23 62.52 31.61
CA VAL A 37 25.72 61.71 30.48
C VAL A 37 26.12 60.34 31.04
N VAL A 38 25.33 59.31 30.76
CA VAL A 38 25.71 57.92 31.01
C VAL A 38 26.06 57.28 29.67
N LEU A 39 27.32 56.86 29.54
CA LEU A 39 27.81 56.13 28.38
C LEU A 39 27.23 54.70 28.41
N PHE A 40 26.06 54.49 27.80
CA PHE A 40 25.58 53.13 27.55
C PHE A 40 26.39 52.53 26.40
N VAL A 41 27.28 51.60 26.75
CA VAL A 41 27.89 50.70 25.78
C VAL A 41 26.76 49.93 25.10
N PHE A 42 26.50 50.25 23.83
CA PHE A 42 25.62 49.45 23.00
C PHE A 42 26.26 48.08 22.78
N TRP A 43 25.92 47.15 23.68
CA TRP A 43 26.07 45.72 23.44
C TRP A 43 25.04 45.35 22.37
N THR A 44 25.39 45.62 21.11
CA THR A 44 24.72 45.01 19.98
C THR A 44 24.88 43.50 20.16
N PRO A 45 23.78 42.73 20.33
CA PRO A 45 23.91 41.29 20.23
C PRO A 45 24.43 41.04 18.82
N ARG A 46 25.64 40.49 18.76
CA ARG A 46 26.25 40.04 17.51
C ARG A 46 25.22 39.09 16.91
N GLN A 47 24.57 39.49 15.81
CA GLN A 47 23.79 38.55 15.03
C GLN A 47 24.80 37.50 14.58
N ALA A 48 24.81 36.36 15.28
CA ALA A 48 25.27 35.14 14.67
C ALA A 48 24.54 35.04 13.33
N PRO A 49 25.25 34.68 12.23
CA PRO A 49 24.56 34.44 10.98
C PRO A 49 23.43 33.46 11.30
N ALA A 50 22.21 33.82 10.91
CA ALA A 50 21.07 32.94 11.10
C ALA A 50 21.48 31.61 10.50
N GLN A 51 21.59 30.58 11.35
CA GLN A 51 21.75 29.23 10.85
C GLN A 51 20.42 28.92 10.17
N GLU A 52 20.39 29.15 8.87
CA GLU A 52 19.33 28.78 7.95
C GLU A 52 19.34 27.25 7.84
N ASN A 53 19.03 26.61 8.97
CA ASN A 53 18.63 25.23 9.06
C ASN A 53 17.25 25.17 8.41
N ALA A 54 17.24 25.24 7.08
CA ALA A 54 16.04 25.02 6.29
C ALA A 54 15.40 23.71 6.78
N PRO A 55 14.16 23.75 7.29
CA PRO A 55 13.49 22.61 7.90
C PRO A 55 12.99 21.57 6.87
N GLY A 56 13.75 21.38 5.79
CA GLY A 56 13.56 20.28 4.85
C GLY A 56 13.93 18.94 5.49
N GLN A 57 13.10 17.94 5.25
CA GLN A 57 13.27 16.56 5.72
C GLN A 57 14.40 15.88 4.92
N ASP A 58 15.29 15.15 5.58
CA ASP A 58 16.36 14.42 4.88
C ASP A 58 15.77 13.25 4.10
N VAL A 59 16.09 13.19 2.81
CA VAL A 59 15.59 12.18 1.86
C VAL A 59 16.71 11.53 1.05
N THR A 60 16.49 10.28 0.67
CA THR A 60 17.29 9.55 -0.33
C THR A 60 16.38 9.12 -1.46
N ILE A 61 16.68 9.54 -2.68
CA ILE A 61 15.90 9.29 -3.89
C ILE A 61 16.65 8.23 -4.71
N ALA A 62 15.99 7.13 -5.03
CA ALA A 62 16.48 6.11 -5.96
C ALA A 62 15.88 6.34 -7.35
N LEU A 63 16.74 6.34 -8.37
CA LEU A 63 16.38 6.64 -9.75
C LEU A 63 16.28 5.37 -10.62
N SER A 64 15.66 5.52 -11.79
CA SER A 64 15.39 4.42 -12.74
C SER A 64 16.64 3.89 -13.45
N ASP A 65 17.69 4.70 -13.55
CA ASP A 65 19.02 4.33 -14.04
C ASP A 65 19.87 3.58 -12.99
N GLY A 66 19.43 3.57 -11.73
CA GLY A 66 20.14 2.96 -10.59
C GLY A 66 20.93 3.96 -9.75
N ASP A 67 21.02 5.23 -10.16
CA ASP A 67 21.66 6.27 -9.36
C ASP A 67 20.83 6.62 -8.11
N SER A 68 21.48 7.25 -7.13
CA SER A 68 20.80 7.76 -5.94
C SER A 68 21.24 9.18 -5.59
N VAL A 69 20.26 10.02 -5.25
CA VAL A 69 20.47 11.41 -4.83
C VAL A 69 20.07 11.56 -3.37
N ARG A 70 20.87 12.28 -2.58
CA ARG A 70 20.60 12.57 -1.18
C ARG A 70 20.62 14.07 -0.92
N GLY A 71 19.73 14.53 -0.06
CA GLY A 71 19.64 15.94 0.32
C GLY A 71 18.43 16.22 1.19
N LYS A 72 18.19 17.50 1.45
CA LYS A 72 16.96 17.95 2.13
C LYS A 72 15.86 18.20 1.12
N LEU A 73 14.68 17.64 1.35
CA LEU A 73 13.47 17.89 0.57
C LEU A 73 13.09 19.37 0.64
N VAL A 74 12.95 20.00 -0.53
CA VAL A 74 12.48 21.38 -0.69
C VAL A 74 11.04 21.40 -1.21
N SER A 75 10.78 20.65 -2.27
CA SER A 75 9.43 20.49 -2.84
C SER A 75 9.24 19.10 -3.44
N LEU A 76 7.99 18.64 -3.50
CA LEU A 76 7.53 17.47 -4.25
C LEU A 76 6.17 17.81 -4.85
N ASP A 77 6.04 17.66 -6.16
CA ASP A 77 4.78 17.74 -6.91
C ASP A 77 4.62 16.53 -7.85
N ASP A 78 3.71 16.58 -8.81
CA ASP A 78 3.48 15.50 -9.79
C ASP A 78 4.51 15.43 -10.91
N GLU A 79 5.27 16.50 -11.16
CA GLU A 79 6.28 16.55 -12.22
C GLU A 79 7.70 16.39 -11.66
N ASN A 80 8.01 17.02 -10.52
CA ASN A 80 9.37 17.13 -9.98
C ASN A 80 9.45 16.93 -8.47
N ILE A 81 10.60 16.43 -8.02
CA ILE A 81 11.11 16.56 -6.66
C ILE A 81 12.34 17.46 -6.66
N THR A 82 12.37 18.43 -5.75
CA THR A 82 13.52 19.32 -5.55
C THR A 82 14.18 19.01 -4.23
N VAL A 83 15.50 18.75 -4.26
CA VAL A 83 16.33 18.57 -3.07
C VAL A 83 17.46 19.59 -3.03
N SER A 84 17.91 19.96 -1.83
CA SER A 84 19.10 20.79 -1.61
C SER A 84 20.28 19.96 -1.09
N GLU A 85 21.48 20.24 -1.61
CA GLU A 85 22.71 19.58 -1.18
C GLU A 85 23.24 20.19 0.14
N THR A 86 23.14 19.43 1.22
CA THR A 86 23.84 19.73 2.48
C THR A 86 25.29 19.21 2.43
N PRO A 87 26.32 20.02 2.77
CA PRO A 87 26.33 21.40 3.24
C PRO A 87 27.10 22.36 2.29
N LYS A 88 26.77 22.38 0.99
CA LYS A 88 27.44 23.32 0.06
C LYS A 88 26.84 24.73 0.16
N THR A 89 27.70 25.74 0.10
CA THR A 89 27.32 27.15 -0.07
C THR A 89 27.94 27.70 -1.36
N PRO A 90 27.18 28.37 -2.25
CA PRO A 90 25.73 28.59 -2.18
C PRO A 90 24.92 27.29 -2.21
N LEU A 91 23.70 27.34 -1.67
CA LEU A 91 22.82 26.18 -1.55
C LEU A 91 22.39 25.71 -2.94
N SER A 92 23.00 24.63 -3.44
CA SER A 92 22.64 24.05 -4.73
C SER A 92 21.37 23.21 -4.59
N THR A 93 20.36 23.51 -5.39
CA THR A 93 19.16 22.69 -5.53
C THR A 93 19.23 21.85 -6.80
N THR A 94 18.75 20.62 -6.72
CA THR A 94 18.65 19.68 -7.83
C THR A 94 17.19 19.31 -8.00
N ALA A 95 16.63 19.64 -9.16
CA ALA A 95 15.28 19.23 -9.57
C ALA A 95 15.36 17.92 -10.37
N ILE A 96 14.57 16.93 -9.98
CA ILE A 96 14.55 15.59 -10.56
C ILE A 96 13.12 15.29 -11.00
N LYS A 97 12.93 14.77 -12.22
CA LYS A 97 11.59 14.43 -12.73
C LYS A 97 11.04 13.18 -12.03
N ILE A 98 9.78 13.21 -11.61
CA ILE A 98 9.10 12.07 -10.96
C ILE A 98 9.05 10.83 -11.85
N ALA A 99 9.02 11.01 -13.18
CA ALA A 99 9.10 9.90 -14.13
C ALA A 99 10.35 9.02 -13.95
N SER A 100 11.51 9.60 -13.60
CA SER A 100 12.76 8.88 -13.33
C SER A 100 12.93 8.44 -11.87
N VAL A 101 12.03 8.83 -10.97
CA VAL A 101 12.06 8.38 -9.56
C VAL A 101 11.43 6.99 -9.45
N ARG A 102 12.11 6.11 -8.71
CA ARG A 102 11.59 4.79 -8.30
C ARG A 102 11.08 4.82 -6.87
N GLU A 103 11.93 5.22 -5.93
CA GLU A 103 11.61 5.30 -4.50
C GLU A 103 12.17 6.58 -3.89
N ILE A 104 11.44 7.17 -2.94
CA ILE A 104 11.96 8.20 -2.04
C ILE A 104 11.94 7.61 -0.63
N ILE A 105 13.10 7.42 -0.02
CA ILE A 105 13.24 7.06 1.40
C ILE A 105 13.28 8.34 2.21
N VAL A 106 12.46 8.39 3.27
CA VAL A 106 12.21 9.56 4.11
C VAL A 106 12.56 9.23 5.55
N ALA A 107 13.25 10.14 6.25
CA ALA A 107 13.53 9.98 7.68
C ALA A 107 12.22 10.01 8.50
N SER A 108 11.71 8.81 8.83
CA SER A 108 10.52 8.61 9.67
C SER A 108 10.84 8.40 11.14
N ARG A 109 9.90 8.77 12.02
CA ARG A 109 10.00 8.45 13.44
C ARG A 109 9.49 7.03 13.68
N SER A 110 10.28 6.18 14.35
CA SER A 110 9.78 4.90 14.83
C SER A 110 8.72 5.12 15.93
N ILE A 111 7.53 4.56 15.73
CA ILE A 111 6.39 4.68 16.66
C ILE A 111 5.91 3.26 17.01
N ASN A 112 6.34 2.76 18.16
CA ASN A 112 5.68 1.61 18.79
C ASN A 112 4.30 2.06 19.26
N SER A 113 3.23 1.46 18.73
CA SER A 113 1.87 1.79 19.16
C SER A 113 0.92 0.60 19.11
N THR A 114 0.17 0.44 20.20
CA THR A 114 -0.92 -0.53 20.38
C THR A 114 -2.26 0.02 19.86
N LYS A 115 -2.19 0.99 18.95
CA LYS A 115 -3.31 1.73 18.38
C LYS A 115 -4.18 0.87 17.47
N PRO A 116 -5.50 1.17 17.34
CA PRO A 116 -6.37 0.48 16.40
C PRO A 116 -5.86 0.64 14.96
N MET A 117 -6.10 -0.37 14.13
CA MET A 117 -5.77 -0.37 12.71
C MET A 117 -7.05 -0.27 11.88
N ILE A 118 -7.02 0.58 10.87
CA ILE A 118 -8.07 0.72 9.86
C ILE A 118 -7.55 0.17 8.53
N GLY A 119 -8.41 -0.50 7.77
CA GLY A 119 -8.14 -0.96 6.41
C GLY A 119 -9.21 -0.50 5.42
N PHE A 120 -8.76 -0.08 4.25
CA PHE A 120 -9.59 0.43 3.17
C PHE A 120 -9.83 -0.63 2.09
N VAL A 121 -10.82 -0.40 1.24
CA VAL A 121 -11.20 -1.28 0.12
C VAL A 121 -10.07 -1.45 -0.90
N ASP A 122 -9.23 -0.43 -1.10
CA ASP A 122 -8.14 -0.42 -2.09
C ASP A 122 -6.89 -1.21 -1.69
N GLY A 123 -6.89 -1.79 -0.49
CA GLY A 123 -5.77 -2.50 0.13
C GLY A 123 -4.93 -1.65 1.09
N SER A 124 -5.16 -0.33 1.20
CA SER A 124 -4.49 0.53 2.18
C SER A 124 -4.84 0.12 3.61
N TYR A 125 -3.90 0.23 4.53
CA TYR A 125 -4.14 0.01 5.96
C TYR A 125 -3.17 0.83 6.82
N PHE A 126 -3.61 1.38 7.95
CA PHE A 126 -2.73 2.08 8.87
C PHE A 126 -3.27 2.13 10.30
N ARG A 127 -2.38 2.31 11.27
CA ARG A 127 -2.75 2.59 12.67
C ARG A 127 -3.14 4.05 12.86
N THR A 128 -4.02 4.30 13.82
CA THR A 128 -4.57 5.64 14.11
C THR A 128 -4.78 5.79 15.61
N ASP A 129 -4.51 6.97 16.16
CA ASP A 129 -4.59 7.28 17.59
C ASP A 129 -6.03 7.14 18.09
N THR A 130 -6.99 7.65 17.32
CA THR A 130 -8.43 7.48 17.53
C THR A 130 -9.13 7.17 16.21
N ILE A 131 -10.28 6.50 16.31
CA ILE A 131 -11.22 6.30 15.20
C ILE A 131 -12.64 6.53 15.70
N SER A 132 -13.42 7.31 14.97
CA SER A 132 -14.89 7.37 15.05
C SER A 132 -15.48 7.41 13.64
N THR A 133 -16.77 7.10 13.49
CA THR A 133 -17.47 7.18 12.20
C THR A 133 -18.89 7.67 12.38
N ASP A 134 -19.38 8.41 11.39
CA ASP A 134 -20.81 8.59 11.12
C ASP A 134 -21.21 7.86 9.83
N ASP A 135 -22.44 8.09 9.34
CA ASP A 135 -22.99 7.47 8.13
C ASP A 135 -22.22 7.82 6.84
N SER A 136 -21.43 8.90 6.86
CA SER A 136 -20.81 9.54 5.69
C SER A 136 -19.28 9.57 5.72
N LYS A 137 -18.68 9.72 6.91
CA LYS A 137 -17.24 9.85 7.12
C LYS A 137 -16.71 8.95 8.24
N ALA A 138 -15.43 8.59 8.12
CA ALA A 138 -14.62 8.16 9.24
C ALA A 138 -13.65 9.28 9.62
N PHE A 139 -13.59 9.58 10.92
CA PHE A 139 -12.70 10.56 11.51
C PHE A 139 -11.57 9.81 12.23
N LEU A 140 -10.34 10.11 11.85
CA LEU A 140 -9.15 9.45 12.36
C LEU A 140 -8.21 10.51 12.93
N SER A 141 -7.35 10.13 13.87
CA SER A 141 -6.23 10.98 14.29
C SER A 141 -4.91 10.25 14.17
N ILE A 142 -3.85 10.98 13.81
CA ILE A 142 -2.46 10.50 13.79
C ILE A 142 -1.62 11.60 14.43
N GLY A 143 -1.15 11.36 15.66
CA GLY A 143 -0.50 12.39 16.46
C GLY A 143 -1.41 13.62 16.64
N ASN A 144 -0.95 14.78 16.17
CA ASN A 144 -1.71 16.03 16.24
C ASN A 144 -2.57 16.31 14.99
N SER A 145 -2.57 15.42 13.98
CA SER A 145 -3.32 15.59 12.75
C SER A 145 -4.65 14.84 12.80
N THR A 146 -5.73 15.50 12.38
CA THR A 146 -7.05 14.90 12.17
C THR A 146 -7.29 14.65 10.68
N LEU A 147 -7.82 13.48 10.36
CA LEU A 147 -8.06 12.98 9.01
C LEU A 147 -9.55 12.70 8.84
N GLU A 148 -10.12 13.14 7.73
CA GLU A 148 -11.46 12.74 7.31
C GLU A 148 -11.34 11.87 6.07
N VAL A 149 -11.95 10.68 6.09
CA VAL A 149 -12.02 9.80 4.92
C VAL A 149 -13.47 9.42 4.64
N PRO A 150 -13.89 9.27 3.36
CA PRO A 150 -15.24 8.82 3.03
C PRO A 150 -15.52 7.48 3.68
N ARG A 151 -16.67 7.33 4.34
CA ARG A 151 -16.95 6.15 5.15
C ARG A 151 -16.99 4.85 4.37
N ASP A 152 -17.31 4.94 3.09
CA ASP A 152 -17.41 3.86 2.13
C ASP A 152 -16.07 3.45 1.50
N THR A 153 -14.94 4.11 1.82
CA THR A 153 -13.60 3.57 1.55
C THR A 153 -13.15 2.60 2.63
N VAL A 154 -13.71 2.69 3.83
CA VAL A 154 -13.36 1.84 4.95
C VAL A 154 -13.97 0.45 4.77
N HIS A 155 -13.12 -0.58 4.81
CA HIS A 155 -13.52 -1.98 4.70
C HIS A 155 -13.57 -2.64 6.08
N TRP A 156 -12.57 -2.42 6.94
CA TRP A 156 -12.52 -3.02 8.27
C TRP A 156 -11.77 -2.15 9.28
N ILE A 157 -12.03 -2.38 10.57
CA ILE A 157 -11.27 -1.81 11.69
C ILE A 157 -10.96 -2.92 12.70
N ALA A 158 -9.69 -3.05 13.09
CA ALA A 158 -9.27 -3.84 14.24
C ALA A 158 -9.08 -2.93 15.46
N PHE A 159 -9.84 -3.18 16.53
CA PHE A 159 -9.76 -2.40 17.78
C PHE A 159 -8.80 -3.00 18.81
N LYS A 160 -8.63 -4.33 18.79
CA LYS A 160 -7.73 -5.03 19.71
C LYS A 160 -6.37 -5.25 19.07
N GLU A 161 -5.37 -5.32 19.93
CA GLU A 161 -3.96 -5.32 19.56
C GLU A 161 -3.59 -6.49 18.64
N SER A 162 -2.65 -6.20 17.73
CA SER A 162 -1.71 -7.18 17.24
C SER A 162 -0.28 -6.66 17.40
N GLN A 163 0.60 -7.55 17.84
CA GLN A 163 2.02 -7.31 18.14
C GLN A 163 2.86 -7.00 16.90
N GLN A 164 2.32 -7.11 15.68
CA GLN A 164 3.08 -7.00 14.43
C GLN A 164 2.40 -6.07 13.41
N GLY A 165 3.20 -5.48 12.52
CA GLY A 165 2.83 -4.30 11.73
C GLY A 165 1.77 -4.48 10.63
N SER A 166 1.25 -5.69 10.40
CA SER A 166 0.52 -6.09 9.17
C SER A 166 -0.90 -6.64 9.45
N PRO A 167 -1.88 -6.47 8.53
CA PRO A 167 -3.24 -7.01 8.66
C PRO A 167 -3.30 -8.53 8.90
N ASN A 168 -2.40 -9.31 8.29
CA ASN A 168 -2.34 -10.79 8.38
C ASN A 168 -2.21 -11.32 9.82
N THR A 169 -1.91 -10.44 10.76
CA THR A 169 -1.74 -10.77 12.17
C THR A 169 -3.08 -10.77 12.92
N TYR A 170 -4.13 -10.17 12.35
CA TYR A 170 -5.51 -10.21 12.81
C TYR A 170 -6.23 -11.45 12.24
N LYS A 171 -5.95 -12.62 12.81
CA LYS A 171 -6.50 -13.92 12.35
C LYS A 171 -8.01 -13.93 12.08
N TRP A 172 -8.79 -13.14 12.83
CA TRP A 172 -10.24 -13.02 12.62
C TRP A 172 -10.61 -12.54 11.21
N LEU A 173 -9.74 -11.82 10.49
CA LEU A 173 -9.96 -11.40 9.09
C LEU A 173 -9.95 -12.60 8.12
N GLU A 174 -9.15 -13.64 8.41
CA GLU A 174 -9.05 -14.86 7.60
C GLU A 174 -10.24 -15.81 7.83
N GLU A 175 -10.88 -15.69 9.00
CA GLU A 175 -12.00 -16.53 9.44
C GLU A 175 -13.38 -15.90 9.17
N ILE A 176 -13.45 -14.73 8.51
CA ILE A 176 -14.72 -14.08 8.11
C ILE A 176 -15.50 -15.02 7.15
N PRO A 177 -16.83 -15.20 7.33
CA PRO A 177 -17.65 -15.96 6.41
C PRO A 177 -17.50 -15.49 4.95
N GLU A 178 -17.46 -16.40 3.98
CA GLU A 178 -17.21 -16.02 2.58
C GLU A 178 -18.34 -15.21 1.93
N ASN A 179 -19.58 -15.38 2.41
CA ASN A 179 -20.77 -14.72 1.89
C ASN A 179 -21.67 -14.22 3.05
N PRO A 180 -21.25 -13.19 3.79
CA PRO A 180 -22.05 -12.64 4.90
C PRO A 180 -23.24 -11.85 4.35
N ALA A 181 -24.37 -11.84 5.08
CA ALA A 181 -25.59 -11.15 4.64
C ALA A 181 -25.69 -9.69 5.13
N ALA A 182 -24.89 -9.32 6.13
CA ALA A 182 -24.77 -7.96 6.67
C ALA A 182 -23.32 -7.62 7.05
N ASP A 183 -23.08 -6.46 7.68
CA ASP A 183 -21.76 -6.14 8.24
C ASP A 183 -21.44 -7.11 9.39
N ILE A 184 -20.15 -7.29 9.67
CA ILE A 184 -19.65 -8.26 10.64
C ILE A 184 -19.04 -7.55 11.84
N ILE A 185 -19.51 -7.90 13.04
CA ILE A 185 -18.78 -7.68 14.28
C ILE A 185 -18.03 -8.97 14.65
N ALA A 186 -16.71 -8.89 14.78
CA ALA A 186 -15.87 -9.96 15.28
C ALA A 186 -15.60 -9.79 16.77
N ILE A 187 -16.04 -10.74 17.59
CA ILE A 187 -15.71 -10.84 19.01
C ILE A 187 -14.83 -12.08 19.26
N LYS A 188 -13.94 -12.00 20.26
CA LYS A 188 -13.20 -13.18 20.73
C LYS A 188 -13.92 -13.75 21.95
N ARG A 189 -14.25 -15.03 21.92
CA ARG A 189 -14.80 -15.77 23.05
C ARG A 189 -13.95 -17.00 23.29
N ASP A 190 -13.33 -17.07 24.46
CA ASP A 190 -12.37 -18.12 24.79
C ASP A 190 -11.25 -18.23 23.73
N ALA A 191 -11.10 -19.39 23.11
CA ALA A 191 -10.11 -19.65 22.06
C ALA A 191 -10.62 -19.39 20.62
N THR A 192 -11.91 -19.08 20.44
CA THR A 192 -12.55 -18.98 19.12
C THR A 192 -13.05 -17.57 18.81
N TRP A 193 -13.20 -17.27 17.53
CA TRP A 193 -13.89 -16.06 17.08
C TRP A 193 -15.39 -16.34 16.94
N GLN A 194 -16.21 -15.34 17.24
CA GLN A 194 -17.63 -15.35 16.93
C GLN A 194 -17.92 -14.12 16.07
N PHE A 195 -18.64 -14.34 14.99
CA PHE A 195 -19.04 -13.32 14.02
C PHE A 195 -20.54 -13.06 14.18
N ILE A 196 -20.91 -11.79 14.30
CA ILE A 196 -22.30 -11.35 14.45
C ILE A 196 -22.63 -10.50 13.23
N GLU A 197 -23.61 -10.95 12.44
CA GLU A 197 -24.12 -10.21 11.28
C GLU A 197 -25.13 -9.15 11.75
N CYS A 198 -24.88 -7.88 11.43
CA CYS A 198 -25.73 -6.74 11.80
C CYS A 198 -25.36 -5.52 10.92
N ALA A 199 -26.19 -4.47 10.89
CA ALA A 199 -25.81 -3.24 10.17
C ALA A 199 -25.07 -2.28 11.13
N ILE A 200 -23.85 -1.85 10.78
CA ILE A 200 -23.05 -0.95 11.62
C ILE A 200 -23.27 0.50 11.20
N THR A 201 -23.96 1.27 12.05
CA THR A 201 -24.31 2.68 11.77
C THR A 201 -23.20 3.64 12.20
N GLN A 202 -22.80 3.59 13.47
CA GLN A 202 -21.90 4.59 14.07
C GLN A 202 -20.79 3.96 14.91
N ILE A 203 -19.65 4.65 15.00
CA ILE A 203 -18.56 4.29 15.92
C ILE A 203 -18.18 5.52 16.74
N THR A 204 -18.36 5.44 18.07
CA THR A 204 -17.88 6.43 19.04
C THR A 204 -16.56 5.93 19.66
N PRO A 205 -15.81 6.74 20.42
CA PRO A 205 -14.60 6.26 21.11
C PRO A 205 -14.85 5.05 22.03
N GLU A 206 -16.06 4.90 22.57
CA GLU A 206 -16.44 3.88 23.55
C GLU A 206 -17.28 2.73 22.96
N ASN A 207 -18.09 2.98 21.93
CA ASN A 207 -19.09 2.04 21.43
C ASN A 207 -19.07 1.90 19.89
N VAL A 208 -19.49 0.74 19.40
CA VAL A 208 -20.02 0.55 18.04
C VAL A 208 -21.53 0.47 18.16
N VAL A 209 -22.25 1.30 17.42
CA VAL A 209 -23.71 1.28 17.35
C VAL A 209 -24.11 0.42 16.16
N VAL A 210 -24.98 -0.55 16.41
CA VAL A 210 -25.51 -1.44 15.37
C VAL A 210 -27.03 -1.38 15.31
N LEU A 211 -27.58 -1.62 14.14
CA LEU A 211 -28.99 -1.89 13.93
C LEU A 211 -29.18 -3.41 13.80
N LEU A 212 -29.98 -3.98 14.70
CA LEU A 212 -30.37 -5.39 14.69
C LEU A 212 -31.88 -5.46 14.95
N ASP A 213 -32.62 -6.18 14.11
CA ASP A 213 -34.09 -6.32 14.19
C ASP A 213 -34.87 -4.99 14.30
N GLY A 214 -34.29 -3.89 13.78
CA GLY A 214 -34.85 -2.53 13.84
C GLY A 214 -34.52 -1.74 15.11
N GLU A 215 -33.83 -2.33 16.09
CA GLU A 215 -33.37 -1.65 17.30
C GLU A 215 -31.90 -1.21 17.18
N SER A 216 -31.59 0.00 17.64
CA SER A 216 -30.24 0.56 17.65
C SER A 216 -29.52 0.24 18.96
N ILE A 217 -28.59 -0.71 18.92
CA ILE A 217 -27.92 -1.30 20.09
C ILE A 217 -26.47 -0.78 20.20
N PRO A 218 -26.10 -0.05 21.28
CA PRO A 218 -24.72 0.37 21.52
C PRO A 218 -23.89 -0.75 22.18
N VAL A 219 -22.88 -1.26 21.46
CA VAL A 219 -21.98 -2.33 21.92
C VAL A 219 -20.61 -1.75 22.29
N LYS A 220 -20.17 -1.97 23.54
CA LYS A 220 -18.86 -1.47 24.03
C LYS A 220 -17.69 -1.99 23.20
N ARG A 221 -16.84 -1.09 22.68
CA ARG A 221 -15.65 -1.41 21.87
C ARG A 221 -14.67 -2.35 22.58
N SER A 222 -14.58 -2.30 23.91
CA SER A 222 -13.74 -3.22 24.70
C SER A 222 -14.15 -4.71 24.59
N LYS A 223 -15.39 -5.01 24.21
CA LYS A 223 -15.83 -6.38 23.92
C LYS A 223 -15.49 -6.81 22.49
N ILE A 224 -15.49 -5.87 21.54
CA ILE A 224 -15.25 -6.11 20.12
C ILE A 224 -13.75 -6.27 19.85
N SER A 225 -13.39 -7.17 18.93
CA SER A 225 -12.01 -7.35 18.48
C SER A 225 -11.75 -6.59 17.19
N GLY A 226 -12.71 -6.64 16.27
CA GLY A 226 -12.74 -5.81 15.08
C GLY A 226 -14.12 -5.87 14.41
N ILE A 227 -14.25 -5.15 13.31
CA ILE A 227 -15.46 -5.06 12.50
C ILE A 227 -15.10 -5.01 11.02
N CYS A 228 -15.99 -5.52 10.18
CA CYS A 228 -15.87 -5.48 8.73
C CYS A 228 -17.20 -5.08 8.11
N TRP A 229 -17.17 -4.17 7.14
CA TRP A 229 -18.35 -3.81 6.34
C TRP A 229 -18.59 -4.82 5.23
N LEU A 230 -19.86 -5.06 4.92
CA LEU A 230 -20.26 -5.96 3.86
C LEU A 230 -19.77 -5.46 2.49
N ARG A 231 -18.91 -6.26 1.85
CA ARG A 231 -18.43 -6.05 0.48
C ARG A 231 -18.52 -7.36 -0.31
N PRO A 232 -19.63 -7.60 -1.03
CA PRO A 232 -19.80 -8.85 -1.77
C PRO A 232 -18.68 -9.06 -2.79
N GLY A 233 -17.94 -10.17 -2.66
CA GLY A 233 -16.81 -10.53 -3.53
C GLY A 233 -15.44 -9.93 -3.16
N GLU A 234 -15.34 -9.03 -2.17
CA GLU A 234 -14.07 -8.49 -1.70
C GLU A 234 -13.64 -9.17 -0.39
N LYS A 235 -12.46 -9.81 -0.35
CA LYS A 235 -11.91 -10.36 0.90
C LYS A 235 -11.11 -9.29 1.66
N PRO A 236 -11.44 -8.99 2.93
CA PRO A 236 -10.71 -8.01 3.74
C PRO A 236 -9.21 -8.28 3.80
N GLY A 237 -8.41 -7.21 3.70
CA GLY A 237 -6.95 -7.29 3.83
C GLY A 237 -6.21 -7.94 2.64
N LYS A 238 -6.89 -8.45 1.61
CA LYS A 238 -6.22 -8.81 0.36
C LYS A 238 -5.82 -7.54 -0.41
N GLY A 239 -4.57 -7.49 -0.85
CA GLY A 239 -4.11 -6.44 -1.76
C GLY A 239 -4.80 -6.56 -3.12
N MET A 240 -5.53 -5.51 -3.52
CA MET A 240 -6.03 -5.39 -4.89
C MET A 240 -4.87 -5.17 -5.87
N GLU A 241 -5.06 -5.55 -7.14
CA GLU A 241 -4.08 -5.24 -8.18
C GLU A 241 -3.84 -3.71 -8.25
N PRO A 242 -2.57 -3.25 -8.30
CA PRO A 242 -2.27 -1.85 -8.52
C PRO A 242 -2.72 -1.41 -9.92
N ASN A 243 -3.13 -0.16 -10.06
CA ASN A 243 -3.37 0.50 -11.35
C ASN A 243 -2.12 1.33 -11.71
N ALA A 244 -1.87 1.58 -13.00
CA ALA A 244 -0.63 2.20 -13.50
C ALA A 244 -0.18 3.49 -12.77
N ARG A 245 -1.14 4.29 -12.28
CA ARG A 245 -0.89 5.56 -11.57
C ARG A 245 -0.83 5.44 -10.04
N ASP A 246 -0.78 4.23 -9.49
CA ASP A 246 -0.70 4.05 -8.04
C ASP A 246 0.73 4.17 -7.51
N ILE A 247 0.84 4.89 -6.41
CA ILE A 247 2.04 5.08 -5.60
C ILE A 247 1.76 4.39 -4.27
N LEU A 248 2.73 3.65 -3.74
CA LEU A 248 2.62 3.05 -2.40
C LEU A 248 3.42 3.88 -1.40
N LEU A 249 2.72 4.41 -0.41
CA LEU A 249 3.32 5.14 0.71
C LEU A 249 3.54 4.17 1.86
N HIS A 250 4.78 4.02 2.29
CA HIS A 250 5.13 3.28 3.49
C HIS A 250 5.16 4.22 4.69
N SER A 251 4.56 3.78 5.79
CA SER A 251 4.56 4.46 7.08
C SER A 251 4.99 3.48 8.17
N PRO A 252 5.65 3.94 9.26
CA PRO A 252 5.79 3.14 10.47
C PRO A 252 4.46 2.60 11.03
N GLN A 253 3.33 3.21 10.63
CA GLN A 253 1.99 2.85 11.08
C GLN A 253 1.25 1.91 10.10
N GLY A 254 1.71 1.74 8.87
CA GLY A 254 1.06 0.92 7.83
C GLY A 254 1.47 1.26 6.39
N GLN A 255 0.57 1.05 5.44
CA GLN A 255 0.76 1.33 4.01
C GLN A 255 -0.47 2.03 3.42
N ILE A 256 -0.25 3.08 2.63
CA ILE A 256 -1.33 3.86 2.00
C ILE A 256 -1.08 3.91 0.49
N ARG A 257 -2.06 3.50 -0.30
CA ARG A 257 -2.07 3.63 -1.76
C ARG A 257 -2.61 5.00 -2.13
N CYS A 258 -1.96 5.69 -3.06
CA CYS A 258 -2.43 7.00 -3.54
C CYS A 258 -2.17 7.21 -5.04
N ARG A 259 -2.82 8.23 -5.60
CA ARG A 259 -2.68 8.67 -6.99
C ARG A 259 -1.70 9.83 -7.17
N LYS A 260 -1.53 10.64 -6.12
CA LYS A 260 -0.66 11.81 -6.07
C LYS A 260 -0.24 12.03 -4.62
N ILE A 261 0.98 12.50 -4.43
CA ILE A 261 1.49 13.02 -3.17
C ILE A 261 2.23 14.32 -3.47
N ILE A 262 2.05 15.32 -2.59
CA ILE A 262 2.67 16.65 -2.67
C ILE A 262 3.32 16.94 -1.31
N TRP A 263 4.49 17.57 -1.31
CA TRP A 263 5.09 18.13 -0.11
C TRP A 263 4.77 19.62 0.02
N ASN A 264 4.07 19.99 1.08
CA ASN A 264 3.86 21.39 1.43
C ASN A 264 5.00 21.87 2.34
N GLY A 265 5.97 22.58 1.76
CA GLY A 265 7.15 23.06 2.48
C GLY A 265 6.86 24.15 3.52
N ASP A 266 5.79 24.93 3.36
CA ASP A 266 5.41 25.95 4.34
C ASP A 266 4.74 25.30 5.57
N LEU A 267 3.80 24.39 5.33
CA LEU A 267 2.99 23.75 6.37
C LEU A 267 3.58 22.43 6.91
N HIS A 268 4.71 21.98 6.35
CA HIS A 268 5.45 20.78 6.77
C HIS A 268 4.58 19.51 6.82
N HIS A 269 3.78 19.32 5.77
CA HIS A 269 2.89 18.18 5.65
C HIS A 269 2.88 17.58 4.24
N TRP A 270 2.45 16.33 4.18
CA TRP A 270 2.12 15.62 2.96
C TRP A 270 0.65 15.83 2.61
N GLU A 271 0.35 16.30 1.40
CA GLU A 271 -0.99 16.25 0.83
C GLU A 271 -1.07 15.02 -0.08
N ILE A 272 -2.04 14.14 0.16
CA ILE A 272 -2.12 12.82 -0.48
C ILE A 272 -3.51 12.64 -1.08
N THR A 273 -3.56 12.40 -2.39
CA THR A 273 -4.79 12.13 -3.14
C THR A 273 -5.02 10.62 -3.21
N VAL A 274 -5.97 10.10 -2.44
CA VAL A 274 -6.35 8.68 -2.41
C VAL A 274 -7.52 8.42 -3.37
N ALA A 275 -7.52 7.25 -4.01
CA ALA A 275 -8.61 6.85 -4.90
C ALA A 275 -9.79 6.28 -4.13
N SER A 276 -11.02 6.54 -4.58
CA SER A 276 -12.23 5.87 -4.11
C SER A 276 -13.21 5.64 -5.26
N ASN A 277 -14.09 4.65 -5.09
CA ASN A 277 -15.13 4.29 -6.05
C ASN A 277 -16.11 5.44 -6.34
N LYS A 278 -16.22 6.44 -5.45
CA LYS A 278 -17.04 7.65 -5.66
C LYS A 278 -16.24 8.90 -6.08
N GLY A 279 -14.97 8.74 -6.45
CA GLY A 279 -14.05 9.82 -6.80
C GLY A 279 -12.93 9.99 -5.77
N ASN A 280 -11.85 10.67 -6.16
CA ASN A 280 -10.68 10.84 -5.30
C ASN A 280 -11.00 11.74 -4.09
N PHE A 281 -10.30 11.50 -2.97
CA PHE A 281 -10.33 12.36 -1.79
C PHE A 281 -8.89 12.69 -1.36
N ILE A 282 -8.74 13.76 -0.57
CA ILE A 282 -7.43 14.26 -0.11
C ILE A 282 -7.31 14.04 1.39
N ILE A 283 -6.14 13.59 1.84
CA ILE A 283 -5.76 13.51 3.25
C ILE A 283 -4.44 14.25 3.49
N HIS A 284 -4.27 14.82 4.69
CA HIS A 284 -3.03 15.49 5.09
C HIS A 284 -2.33 14.71 6.21
N LEU A 285 -1.06 14.36 6.01
CA LEU A 285 -0.23 13.67 7.01
C LEU A 285 0.93 14.55 7.47
N PRO A 286 1.33 14.50 8.76
CA PRO A 286 2.48 15.25 9.24
C PRO A 286 3.79 14.73 8.63
N ALA A 287 4.81 15.58 8.58
CA ALA A 287 6.12 15.29 7.96
C ALA A 287 6.69 13.90 8.30
N ASP A 288 6.67 13.52 9.58
CA ASP A 288 7.28 12.29 10.10
C ASP A 288 6.42 11.02 9.94
N ALA A 289 5.25 11.12 9.28
CA ALA A 289 4.32 10.01 9.08
C ALA A 289 4.79 8.96 8.06
N LEU A 290 5.65 9.34 7.09
CA LEU A 290 6.07 8.48 5.99
C LEU A 290 7.54 8.06 6.12
N SER A 291 7.82 6.80 5.78
CA SER A 291 9.16 6.20 5.72
C SER A 291 9.67 6.00 4.28
N SER A 292 8.79 5.70 3.33
CA SER A 292 9.14 5.79 1.91
C SER A 292 7.92 5.98 0.99
N ILE A 293 8.21 6.37 -0.26
CA ILE A 293 7.25 6.62 -1.34
C ILE A 293 7.72 5.80 -2.54
N ASP A 294 7.02 4.70 -2.86
CA ASP A 294 7.32 3.83 -4.00
C ASP A 294 6.45 4.20 -5.21
N TYR A 295 7.10 4.78 -6.23
CA TYR A 295 6.52 5.13 -7.52
C TYR A 295 6.52 3.96 -8.51
N THR A 296 7.11 2.82 -8.17
CA THR A 296 7.14 1.60 -9.01
C THR A 296 5.97 0.67 -8.78
N PHE A 297 5.23 0.83 -7.67
CA PHE A 297 4.06 0.04 -7.29
C PHE A 297 3.01 -0.09 -8.41
N GLY A 298 2.59 1.03 -9.01
CA GLY A 298 1.64 1.06 -10.14
C GLY A 298 2.18 0.46 -11.43
N ARG A 299 3.50 0.55 -11.65
CA ARG A 299 4.19 0.23 -12.91
C ARG A 299 4.36 -1.27 -13.16
N HIS A 300 4.17 -2.10 -12.13
CA HIS A 300 4.37 -3.54 -12.22
C HIS A 300 3.14 -4.34 -11.74
N ILE A 301 2.86 -5.45 -12.43
CA ILE A 301 1.84 -6.43 -12.05
C ILE A 301 2.56 -7.71 -11.61
N ASP A 302 2.44 -8.10 -10.35
CA ASP A 302 3.01 -9.35 -9.81
C ASP A 302 2.10 -10.56 -10.12
N LEU A 303 2.55 -11.45 -11.01
CA LEU A 303 1.77 -12.63 -11.42
C LEU A 303 1.75 -13.74 -10.34
N THR A 304 2.56 -13.63 -9.28
CA THR A 304 2.46 -14.54 -8.12
C THR A 304 1.26 -14.20 -7.21
N ARG A 305 0.67 -13.01 -7.39
CA ARG A 305 -0.50 -12.52 -6.63
C ARG A 305 -1.75 -12.39 -7.48
N ARG A 306 -1.60 -12.18 -8.79
CA ARG A 306 -2.72 -12.09 -9.74
C ARG A 306 -3.26 -13.48 -10.10
N PRO A 307 -4.52 -13.81 -9.81
CA PRO A 307 -5.14 -15.04 -10.27
C PRO A 307 -5.05 -15.16 -11.81
N PRO A 308 -4.71 -16.34 -12.35
CA PRO A 308 -4.74 -16.56 -13.79
C PRO A 308 -6.19 -16.56 -14.29
N ALA A 309 -6.38 -16.12 -15.54
CA ALA A 309 -7.66 -16.19 -16.23
C ALA A 309 -8.03 -17.64 -16.60
N ASN A 310 -7.03 -18.50 -16.80
CA ASN A 310 -7.18 -19.94 -16.92
C ASN A 310 -5.90 -20.63 -16.44
N SER A 311 -6.03 -21.78 -15.76
CA SER A 311 -4.91 -22.63 -15.39
C SER A 311 -5.34 -24.09 -15.57
N LYS A 312 -4.62 -24.82 -16.43
CA LYS A 312 -4.88 -26.24 -16.70
C LYS A 312 -3.60 -27.03 -16.44
N THR A 313 -3.70 -28.06 -15.60
CA THR A 313 -2.63 -29.03 -15.37
C THR A 313 -3.19 -30.43 -15.65
N ASP A 314 -2.45 -31.23 -16.41
CA ASP A 314 -2.82 -32.59 -16.81
C ASP A 314 -1.71 -33.57 -16.39
N PRO A 315 -1.65 -33.97 -15.10
CA PRO A 315 -0.53 -34.71 -14.55
C PRO A 315 -0.50 -36.15 -15.11
N TYR A 316 0.64 -36.56 -15.65
CA TYR A 316 0.76 -37.85 -16.34
C TYR A 316 0.78 -39.04 -15.36
N PHE A 317 -0.40 -39.48 -14.96
CA PHE A 317 -0.62 -40.72 -14.22
C PHE A 317 -1.86 -41.43 -14.80
N GLY A 318 -1.65 -42.60 -15.41
CA GLY A 318 -2.69 -43.30 -16.18
C GLY A 318 -3.93 -43.66 -15.35
N GLY A 319 -4.96 -42.80 -15.42
CA GLY A 319 -6.21 -42.92 -14.65
C GLY A 319 -6.24 -42.26 -13.27
N LEU A 320 -5.17 -41.57 -12.84
CA LEU A 320 -5.15 -40.81 -11.58
C LEU A 320 -5.27 -39.28 -11.80
N ALA A 321 -5.36 -38.83 -13.05
CA ALA A 321 -5.61 -37.42 -13.39
C ALA A 321 -7.00 -36.91 -12.93
N ASP A 322 -7.93 -37.81 -12.59
CA ASP A 322 -9.26 -37.48 -12.06
C ASP A 322 -9.28 -37.32 -10.52
N ASP A 323 -8.17 -37.58 -9.81
CA ASP A 323 -8.08 -37.35 -8.36
C ASP A 323 -7.85 -35.87 -8.05
N ALA A 324 -8.83 -35.24 -7.40
CA ALA A 324 -8.80 -33.82 -7.07
C ALA A 324 -7.61 -33.43 -6.16
N THR A 325 -7.17 -34.32 -5.27
CA THR A 325 -6.04 -34.08 -4.35
C THR A 325 -4.71 -34.08 -5.11
N LEU A 326 -4.56 -34.98 -6.08
CA LEU A 326 -3.40 -34.99 -6.96
C LEU A 326 -3.40 -33.78 -7.90
N LEU A 327 -4.55 -33.42 -8.48
CA LEU A 327 -4.67 -32.20 -9.28
C LEU A 327 -4.26 -30.95 -8.49
N GLU A 328 -4.72 -30.79 -7.25
CA GLU A 328 -4.31 -29.68 -6.37
C GLU A 328 -2.81 -29.72 -6.05
N TYR A 329 -2.22 -30.91 -5.85
CA TYR A 329 -0.79 -31.03 -5.60
C TYR A 329 0.07 -30.62 -6.79
N PHE A 330 -0.35 -30.92 -8.02
CA PHE A 330 0.36 -30.55 -9.25
C PHE A 330 0.01 -29.15 -9.78
N ALA A 331 -1.09 -28.56 -9.31
CA ALA A 331 -1.54 -27.23 -9.71
C ALA A 331 -0.46 -26.15 -9.42
N PRO A 332 -0.36 -25.11 -10.27
CA PRO A 332 0.57 -24.02 -10.06
C PRO A 332 0.28 -23.29 -8.76
N ARG A 333 1.32 -23.07 -7.96
CA ARG A 333 1.21 -22.38 -6.68
C ARG A 333 2.34 -21.40 -6.45
N SER A 334 2.00 -20.29 -5.80
CA SER A 334 2.99 -19.35 -5.31
C SER A 334 3.76 -19.97 -4.14
N ILE A 335 5.07 -19.98 -4.26
CA ILE A 335 6.03 -20.40 -3.24
C ILE A 335 6.96 -19.23 -2.91
N THR A 336 7.70 -19.36 -1.82
CA THR A 336 8.74 -18.39 -1.44
C THR A 336 10.11 -19.01 -1.67
N THR A 337 11.01 -18.29 -2.34
CA THR A 337 12.36 -18.77 -2.68
C THR A 337 13.42 -17.76 -2.26
N PRO A 338 14.64 -18.17 -1.90
CA PRO A 338 15.75 -17.24 -1.68
C PRO A 338 16.06 -16.44 -2.96
N ASP A 339 16.36 -15.16 -2.78
CA ASP A 339 16.96 -14.32 -3.81
C ASP A 339 18.48 -14.57 -3.83
N GLY A 340 18.96 -15.26 -4.86
CA GLY A 340 20.35 -15.74 -4.98
C GLY A 340 20.69 -17.01 -4.18
N GLU A 341 21.99 -17.34 -4.13
CA GLU A 341 22.54 -18.47 -3.36
C GLU A 341 22.81 -18.12 -1.88
N THR A 342 22.97 -16.84 -1.58
CA THR A 342 23.08 -16.33 -0.21
C THR A 342 21.70 -16.25 0.45
N GLN A 343 21.67 -16.05 1.78
CA GLN A 343 20.42 -15.87 2.55
C GLN A 343 19.79 -14.49 2.30
N GLY A 344 19.49 -14.17 1.04
CA GLY A 344 18.76 -12.97 0.65
C GLY A 344 17.29 -13.01 1.13
N PRO A 345 16.58 -11.87 1.06
CA PRO A 345 15.16 -11.82 1.35
C PRO A 345 14.40 -12.81 0.47
N SER A 346 13.41 -13.45 1.08
CA SER A 346 12.65 -14.53 0.46
C SER A 346 11.60 -13.95 -0.49
N ILE A 347 11.77 -14.17 -1.81
CA ILE A 347 10.93 -13.59 -2.87
C ILE A 347 9.84 -14.57 -3.34
N PRO A 348 8.64 -14.08 -3.69
CA PRO A 348 7.60 -14.89 -4.34
C PRO A 348 8.06 -15.45 -5.70
N ALA A 349 7.69 -16.69 -5.97
CA ALA A 349 7.89 -17.37 -7.24
C ALA A 349 6.71 -18.31 -7.52
N LEU A 350 6.45 -18.64 -8.78
CA LEU A 350 5.52 -19.72 -9.13
C LEU A 350 6.27 -21.05 -9.20
N LEU A 351 5.78 -22.07 -8.50
CA LEU A 351 6.15 -23.46 -8.75
C LEU A 351 5.21 -24.02 -9.81
N ILE A 352 5.76 -24.51 -10.92
CA ILE A 352 4.96 -25.03 -12.05
C ILE A 352 5.47 -26.42 -12.43
N HIS A 353 4.57 -27.40 -12.49
CA HIS A 353 4.86 -28.75 -12.97
C HIS A 353 4.67 -28.86 -14.49
N PRO A 354 5.39 -29.75 -15.19
CA PRO A 354 5.10 -30.09 -16.59
C PRO A 354 3.64 -30.50 -16.81
N ARG A 355 3.18 -30.42 -18.06
CA ARG A 355 1.78 -30.54 -18.48
C ARG A 355 0.89 -29.43 -17.93
N THR A 356 1.43 -28.23 -17.78
CA THR A 356 0.68 -27.06 -17.32
C THR A 356 0.62 -25.98 -18.39
N GLU A 357 -0.58 -25.41 -18.57
CA GLU A 357 -0.80 -24.14 -19.27
C GLU A 357 -1.42 -23.13 -18.30
N ILE A 358 -0.78 -21.97 -18.12
CA ILE A 358 -1.30 -20.87 -17.31
C ILE A 358 -1.49 -19.64 -18.19
N THR A 359 -2.68 -19.03 -18.18
CA THR A 359 -3.02 -17.86 -18.98
C THR A 359 -3.44 -16.70 -18.08
N TRP A 360 -2.85 -15.52 -18.28
CA TRP A 360 -3.26 -14.26 -17.67
C TRP A 360 -3.78 -13.30 -18.73
N THR A 361 -4.78 -12.49 -18.38
CA THR A 361 -5.14 -11.30 -19.16
C THR A 361 -4.09 -10.21 -18.98
N ILE A 362 -3.74 -9.53 -20.06
CA ILE A 362 -2.79 -8.42 -20.10
C ILE A 362 -3.59 -7.11 -20.17
N PRO A 363 -3.40 -6.15 -19.24
CA PRO A 363 -3.93 -4.79 -19.39
C PRO A 363 -3.37 -4.07 -20.61
N ALA A 364 -4.20 -3.27 -21.31
CA ALA A 364 -3.83 -2.65 -22.59
C ALA A 364 -2.69 -1.61 -22.52
N ASP A 365 -2.30 -1.19 -21.31
CA ASP A 365 -1.16 -0.31 -21.03
C ASP A 365 0.16 -1.08 -20.76
N SER A 366 0.14 -2.42 -20.83
CA SER A 366 1.33 -3.25 -20.57
C SER A 366 2.33 -3.26 -21.72
N ARG A 367 3.63 -3.28 -21.39
CA ARG A 367 4.74 -3.19 -22.35
C ARG A 367 5.62 -4.43 -22.40
N ARG A 368 6.01 -4.98 -21.25
CA ARG A 368 7.01 -6.05 -21.15
C ARG A 368 6.59 -7.09 -20.12
N PHE A 369 6.86 -8.36 -20.41
CA PHE A 369 6.83 -9.45 -19.43
C PHE A 369 8.26 -9.82 -19.04
N GLN A 370 8.52 -9.86 -17.74
CA GLN A 370 9.82 -10.21 -17.17
C GLN A 370 9.66 -11.36 -16.18
N ALA A 371 10.57 -12.31 -16.22
CA ALA A 371 10.65 -13.41 -15.27
C ALA A 371 12.06 -14.00 -15.25
N SER A 372 12.37 -14.81 -14.25
CA SER A 372 13.56 -15.65 -14.25
C SER A 372 13.18 -17.11 -13.99
N PHE A 373 13.56 -18.00 -14.89
CA PHE A 373 13.21 -19.41 -14.86
C PHE A 373 14.37 -20.27 -14.37
N SER A 374 14.12 -21.17 -13.43
CA SER A 374 15.08 -22.21 -13.05
C SER A 374 14.38 -23.55 -12.88
N THR A 375 15.16 -24.63 -12.87
CA THR A 375 14.72 -25.89 -12.28
C THR A 375 14.36 -25.69 -10.80
N ALA A 376 13.38 -26.42 -10.29
CA ALA A 376 13.19 -26.51 -8.85
C ALA A 376 14.28 -27.40 -8.23
N LYS A 377 14.58 -27.20 -6.96
CA LYS A 377 15.54 -28.04 -6.22
C LYS A 377 15.15 -29.52 -6.33
N ASN A 378 16.11 -30.36 -6.71
CA ASN A 378 15.95 -31.79 -7.03
C ASN A 378 15.19 -32.12 -8.33
N SER A 379 14.91 -31.16 -9.21
CA SER A 379 14.50 -31.45 -10.60
C SER A 379 15.73 -31.86 -11.42
N VAL A 380 15.68 -33.06 -12.00
CA VAL A 380 16.84 -33.73 -12.64
C VAL A 380 16.60 -34.07 -14.11
N SER A 381 15.66 -33.40 -14.78
CA SER A 381 15.26 -33.75 -16.15
C SER A 381 14.77 -32.55 -16.96
N PRO A 382 15.00 -32.55 -18.28
CA PRO A 382 14.81 -31.39 -19.12
C PRO A 382 13.33 -31.03 -19.26
N THR A 383 13.01 -29.77 -18.98
CA THR A 383 11.63 -29.23 -19.04
C THR A 383 11.55 -28.14 -20.10
N VAL A 384 10.58 -28.25 -21.00
CA VAL A 384 10.31 -27.22 -22.02
C VAL A 384 9.47 -26.12 -21.38
N VAL A 385 9.89 -24.88 -21.57
CA VAL A 385 9.11 -23.69 -21.24
C VAL A 385 8.85 -22.92 -22.51
N MET A 386 7.58 -22.61 -22.78
CA MET A 386 7.13 -21.84 -23.93
C MET A 386 6.24 -20.69 -23.44
N ILE A 387 6.42 -19.51 -24.04
CA ILE A 387 5.63 -18.32 -23.76
C ILE A 387 4.90 -17.92 -25.04
N GLN A 388 3.60 -17.67 -24.93
CA GLN A 388 2.76 -17.20 -26.02
C GLN A 388 2.09 -15.86 -25.66
N ILE A 389 2.04 -14.95 -26.62
CA ILE A 389 1.22 -13.73 -26.58
C ILE A 389 0.08 -13.89 -27.60
N ASP A 390 -1.17 -13.79 -27.15
CA ASP A 390 -2.38 -14.01 -27.97
C ASP A 390 -2.36 -15.33 -28.79
N ASN A 391 -1.73 -16.37 -28.23
CA ASN A 391 -1.47 -17.70 -28.80
C ASN A 391 -0.36 -17.77 -29.88
N SER A 392 0.30 -16.66 -30.21
CA SER A 392 1.56 -16.69 -30.98
C SER A 392 2.73 -17.00 -30.05
N GLU A 393 3.55 -17.98 -30.39
CA GLU A 393 4.80 -18.26 -29.67
C GLU A 393 5.78 -17.11 -29.83
N VAL A 394 6.30 -16.60 -28.71
CA VAL A 394 7.30 -15.50 -28.68
C VAL A 394 8.63 -15.93 -28.06
N PHE A 395 8.65 -17.05 -27.35
CA PHE A 395 9.83 -17.59 -26.69
C PHE A 395 9.65 -19.08 -26.37
N GLN A 396 10.70 -19.87 -26.58
CA GLN A 396 10.79 -21.27 -26.17
C GLN A 396 12.20 -21.56 -25.65
N THR A 397 12.31 -22.38 -24.61
CA THR A 397 13.59 -22.82 -24.04
C THR A 397 13.46 -24.21 -23.39
N VAL A 398 14.60 -24.82 -23.06
CA VAL A 398 14.69 -26.08 -22.31
C VAL A 398 15.56 -25.85 -21.08
N LEU A 399 15.01 -26.10 -19.89
CA LEU A 399 15.72 -25.98 -18.61
C LEU A 399 16.20 -27.36 -18.16
N GLY A 400 17.41 -27.46 -17.60
CA GLY A 400 17.94 -28.71 -17.05
C GLY A 400 18.57 -29.66 -18.09
N ASN A 401 19.08 -29.13 -19.21
CA ASN A 401 19.92 -29.90 -20.14
C ASN A 401 21.41 -29.69 -19.79
N SER A 402 22.16 -30.78 -19.58
CA SER A 402 23.51 -30.75 -18.98
C SER A 402 24.64 -31.24 -19.92
N GLU A 403 24.42 -31.26 -21.23
CA GLU A 403 25.45 -31.66 -22.20
C GLU A 403 26.50 -30.55 -22.46
N GLU A 404 26.10 -29.27 -22.46
CA GLU A 404 27.03 -28.14 -22.67
C GLU A 404 27.18 -27.26 -21.42
N THR A 405 28.34 -27.40 -20.78
CA THR A 405 28.86 -26.57 -19.66
C THR A 405 28.26 -26.82 -18.26
N ARG A 406 29.13 -27.03 -17.27
CA ARG A 406 28.83 -27.19 -15.82
C ARG A 406 28.38 -25.88 -15.13
N THR A 407 27.67 -25.03 -15.84
CA THR A 407 27.16 -23.71 -15.40
C THR A 407 25.62 -23.61 -15.51
N SER A 408 24.95 -24.67 -15.96
CA SER A 408 23.53 -24.67 -16.35
C SER A 408 22.48 -24.60 -15.22
N ASP A 409 22.87 -24.43 -13.95
CA ASP A 409 21.92 -24.18 -12.84
C ASP A 409 21.59 -22.68 -12.65
N GLN A 410 22.18 -21.79 -13.46
CA GLN A 410 21.88 -20.35 -13.38
C GLN A 410 20.44 -20.03 -13.89
N PRO A 411 19.65 -19.23 -13.14
CA PRO A 411 18.31 -18.83 -13.58
C PRO A 411 18.31 -18.07 -14.90
N LEU A 412 17.52 -18.55 -15.85
CA LEU A 412 17.34 -17.94 -17.17
C LEU A 412 16.35 -16.78 -17.11
N SER A 413 16.88 -15.56 -17.13
CA SER A 413 16.06 -14.34 -17.18
C SER A 413 15.48 -14.10 -18.58
N VAL A 414 14.20 -13.76 -18.65
CA VAL A 414 13.51 -13.30 -19.87
C VAL A 414 13.00 -11.88 -19.69
N ASP A 415 12.94 -11.15 -20.80
CA ASP A 415 12.36 -9.82 -20.89
C ASP A 415 11.78 -9.64 -22.30
N ILE A 416 10.46 -9.80 -22.40
CA ILE A 416 9.72 -10.01 -23.66
C ILE A 416 8.75 -8.85 -23.88
N ALA A 417 8.79 -8.24 -25.07
CA ALA A 417 7.82 -7.22 -25.44
C ALA A 417 6.41 -7.83 -25.61
N LEU A 418 5.39 -7.11 -25.13
CA LEU A 418 3.99 -7.56 -25.17
C LEU A 418 3.22 -7.01 -26.37
N ASP A 419 3.74 -5.96 -27.03
CA ASP A 419 3.28 -5.40 -28.30
C ASP A 419 1.75 -5.19 -28.43
N GLY A 420 1.09 -4.84 -27.32
CA GLY A 420 -0.37 -4.62 -27.24
C GLY A 420 -1.22 -5.89 -27.17
N GLY A 421 -0.60 -7.07 -26.99
CA GLY A 421 -1.28 -8.34 -26.80
C GLY A 421 -2.15 -8.39 -25.55
N LYS A 422 -3.16 -9.26 -25.54
CA LYS A 422 -4.23 -9.30 -24.53
C LYS A 422 -4.14 -10.50 -23.59
N GLN A 423 -3.40 -11.55 -23.97
CA GLN A 423 -3.22 -12.77 -23.20
C GLN A 423 -1.75 -13.16 -23.17
N LEU A 424 -1.21 -13.36 -21.96
CA LEU A 424 0.08 -13.97 -21.71
C LEU A 424 -0.18 -15.42 -21.30
N LYS A 425 0.40 -16.38 -22.01
CA LYS A 425 0.34 -17.80 -21.65
C LYS A 425 1.74 -18.36 -21.42
N ILE A 426 1.94 -19.01 -20.29
CA ILE A 426 3.13 -19.81 -19.99
C ILE A 426 2.73 -21.28 -20.08
N ILE A 427 3.42 -22.04 -20.92
CA ILE A 427 3.25 -23.49 -21.10
C ILE A 427 4.52 -24.18 -20.61
N VAL A 428 4.36 -25.20 -19.78
CA VAL A 428 5.44 -26.03 -19.24
C VAL A 428 5.13 -27.48 -19.59
N ASP A 429 5.99 -28.15 -20.34
CA ASP A 429 5.78 -29.53 -20.84
C ASP A 429 7.08 -30.33 -20.83
N PHE A 430 6.98 -31.64 -21.02
CA PHE A 430 8.12 -32.54 -21.15
C PHE A 430 8.90 -32.27 -22.45
N LEU A 431 10.22 -32.49 -22.43
CA LEU A 431 11.00 -32.56 -23.67
C LEU A 431 10.61 -33.83 -24.45
N LYS A 432 10.07 -33.65 -25.66
CA LYS A 432 9.50 -34.74 -26.48
C LYS A 432 10.51 -35.45 -27.39
N THR A 433 11.72 -34.89 -27.56
CA THR A 433 12.73 -35.38 -28.49
C THR A 433 14.00 -35.79 -27.74
N PRO A 434 14.61 -36.97 -28.03
CA PRO A 434 15.89 -37.35 -27.44
C PRO A 434 17.02 -36.41 -27.84
N LEU A 435 17.95 -36.18 -26.92
CA LEU A 435 19.26 -35.55 -27.16
C LEU A 435 20.26 -36.61 -27.67
N ASP A 436 19.95 -37.25 -28.80
CA ASP A 436 20.95 -37.80 -29.72
C ASP A 436 20.29 -38.36 -30.97
N THR A 437 20.82 -38.05 -32.15
CA THR A 437 20.35 -38.60 -33.43
C THR A 437 21.00 -39.94 -33.74
N THR A 438 20.72 -40.97 -32.94
CA THR A 438 20.89 -42.37 -33.35
C THR A 438 19.86 -43.28 -32.69
N GLU A 439 19.19 -44.07 -33.54
CA GLU A 439 18.16 -45.08 -33.23
C GLU A 439 16.74 -44.60 -32.84
N GLU A 440 15.75 -45.13 -33.58
CA GLU A 440 14.32 -44.86 -33.40
C GLU A 440 13.78 -45.52 -32.12
N LYS A 441 13.72 -44.75 -31.03
CA LYS A 441 12.70 -44.90 -29.98
C LYS A 441 12.51 -43.57 -29.26
N THR A 442 11.34 -42.96 -29.43
CA THR A 442 10.98 -41.68 -28.79
C THR A 442 10.76 -41.88 -27.28
N PHE A 443 11.85 -41.96 -26.51
CA PHE A 443 11.79 -41.91 -25.06
C PHE A 443 11.56 -40.46 -24.60
N VAL A 444 10.30 -40.13 -24.33
CA VAL A 444 9.96 -38.93 -23.56
C VAL A 444 10.50 -39.12 -22.13
N SER A 445 11.29 -38.18 -21.62
CA SER A 445 11.70 -38.24 -20.22
C SER A 445 10.51 -37.90 -19.32
N LEU A 446 9.83 -38.93 -18.83
CA LEU A 446 8.66 -38.82 -17.93
C LEU A 446 9.02 -38.30 -16.52
N LEU A 447 10.28 -37.95 -16.26
CA LEU A 447 10.80 -37.52 -14.96
C LEU A 447 11.14 -36.02 -14.90
N SER A 448 10.76 -35.22 -15.89
CA SER A 448 10.89 -33.75 -15.83
C SER A 448 10.25 -33.20 -14.55
N GLY A 449 11.06 -32.56 -13.72
CA GLY A 449 10.61 -32.00 -12.45
C GLY A 449 10.01 -30.61 -12.61
N PRO A 450 9.41 -30.06 -11.55
CA PRO A 450 8.85 -28.72 -11.60
C PRO A 450 9.93 -27.65 -11.83
N ILE A 451 9.49 -26.53 -12.38
CA ILE A 451 10.28 -25.31 -12.54
C ILE A 451 9.88 -24.27 -11.48
N GLN A 452 10.77 -23.31 -11.24
CA GLN A 452 10.49 -22.09 -10.49
C GLN A 452 10.50 -20.91 -11.46
N VAL A 453 9.45 -20.09 -11.41
CA VAL A 453 9.38 -18.81 -12.12
C VAL A 453 9.47 -17.70 -11.07
N LYS A 454 10.66 -17.12 -10.93
CA LYS A 454 10.95 -16.04 -9.97
C LYS A 454 10.61 -14.68 -10.59
N ASN A 455 10.09 -13.77 -9.77
CA ASN A 455 9.70 -12.41 -10.16
C ASN A 455 8.87 -12.30 -11.47
N PRO A 456 7.87 -13.17 -11.74
CA PRO A 456 7.05 -13.07 -12.95
C PRO A 456 6.18 -11.82 -12.89
N ARG A 457 6.53 -10.81 -13.69
CA ARG A 457 5.89 -9.50 -13.66
C ARG A 457 5.61 -8.94 -15.03
N ILE A 458 4.57 -8.12 -15.13
CA ILE A 458 4.27 -7.31 -16.31
C ILE A 458 4.54 -5.84 -15.99
N GLU A 459 5.33 -5.17 -16.83
CA GLU A 459 5.61 -3.73 -16.78
C GLU A 459 4.57 -2.94 -17.62
N ARG A 460 4.19 -1.73 -17.16
CA ARG A 460 3.24 -0.79 -17.81
C ARG A 460 3.88 0.58 -18.14
#